data_AF-A0A392VLU2-F1
#
_entry.id   AF-A0A392VLU2-F1
#
_cell.length_a   1.000
_cell.length_b   1.000
_cell.length_c   1.000
_cell.angle_alpha   90.00
_cell.angle_beta   90.00
_cell.angle_gamma   90.00
#
_symmetry.space_group_name_H-M   'P 1'
#
loop_
_entity.id
_entity.type
_entity.pdbx_description
1 polymer ?
#
loop_
_entity_poly.entity_id
_entity_poly.type
_entity_poly.pdbx_seq_one_letter_code
_entity_poly.pdbx_strand_id
1 'polypeptide(L)' 'LGQDVLDGVKYGFDNVVDQVKILNPTVELNTEGLSMLKRVENGQIIIPPEYAQMEKDEEEDEQEGGEKGQE' A
#
# COMPACT_ATOMS: atom_id res chain seq x y z
N LEU A 1 -11.75 -3.01 16.06
CA LEU A 1 -12.04 -3.96 14.97
C LEU A 1 -11.54 -3.46 13.62
N GLY A 2 -11.98 -2.30 13.12
CA GLY A 2 -11.47 -1.76 11.86
C GLY A 2 -9.95 -1.53 11.88
N GLN A 3 -9.46 -0.74 12.85
CA GLN A 3 -8.04 -0.42 12.95
C GLN A 3 -7.15 -1.66 13.20
N ASP A 4 -7.54 -2.55 14.12
CA ASP A 4 -6.76 -3.76 14.41
C ASP A 4 -6.61 -4.68 13.19
N VAL A 5 -7.63 -4.73 12.32
CA VAL A 5 -7.58 -5.48 11.06
C VAL A 5 -6.64 -4.80 10.06
N LEU A 6 -6.70 -3.47 9.93
CA LEU A 6 -5.79 -2.72 9.07
C LEU A 6 -4.32 -2.87 9.51
N ASP A 7 -4.07 -2.76 10.81
CA ASP A 7 -2.73 -2.95 11.39
C ASP A 7 -2.22 -4.37 11.15
N GLY A 8 -3.10 -5.39 11.28
CA GLY A 8 -2.76 -6.77 11.00
C GLY A 8 -2.42 -7.02 9.52
N VAL A 9 -3.15 -6.41 8.59
CA VAL A 9 -2.86 -6.50 7.14
C VAL A 9 -1.53 -5.82 6.83
N LYS A 10 -1.30 -4.61 7.36
CA LYS A 10 -0.03 -3.89 7.19
C LYS A 10 1.15 -4.71 7.70
N TYR A 11 1.04 -5.25 8.91
CA TYR A 11 2.07 -6.11 9.49
C TYR A 11 2.34 -7.34 8.62
N GLY A 12 1.28 -8.01 8.15
CA GLY A 12 1.40 -9.20 7.30
C GLY A 12 2.13 -8.89 5.97
N PHE A 13 1.80 -7.76 5.34
CA PHE A 13 2.45 -7.30 4.12
C PHE A 13 3.94 -7.00 4.34
N ASP A 14 4.26 -6.17 5.35
CA ASP A 14 5.64 -5.78 5.66
C ASP A 14 6.51 -7.03 5.96
N ASN A 15 5.96 -7.98 6.72
CA ASN A 15 6.63 -9.25 7.03
C ASN A 15 6.87 -10.14 5.80
N VAL A 16 5.95 -10.17 4.83
CA VAL A 16 6.15 -10.91 3.57
C VAL A 16 7.25 -10.23 2.73
N VAL A 17 7.22 -8.90 2.62
CA VAL A 17 8.25 -8.14 1.90
C VAL A 17 9.64 -8.43 2.48
N ASP A 18 9.80 -8.43 3.80
CA ASP A 18 11.06 -8.72 4.45
C ASP A 18 11.53 -10.16 4.21
N GLN A 19 10.63 -11.14 4.26
CA GLN A 19 10.97 -12.52 3.90
C GLN A 19 11.44 -12.65 2.44
N VAL A 20 10.78 -11.98 1.50
CA VAL A 20 11.18 -12.01 0.08
C VAL A 20 12.56 -11.36 -0.11
N LYS A 21 12.87 -10.26 0.58
CA LYS A 21 14.21 -9.65 0.56
C LYS A 21 15.28 -10.60 1.07
N ILE A 22 15.02 -11.32 2.17
CA ILE A 22 15.96 -12.31 2.73
C ILE A 22 16.22 -13.45 1.74
N LEU A 23 15.18 -13.94 1.07
CA LEU A 23 15.27 -15.05 0.11
C LEU A 23 15.90 -14.63 -1.23
N ASN A 24 15.96 -13.34 -1.54
CA ASN A 24 16.47 -12.80 -2.80
C ASN A 24 17.55 -11.72 -2.54
N PRO A 25 18.70 -12.06 -1.93
CA PRO A 25 19.69 -11.08 -1.46
C PRO A 25 20.38 -10.27 -2.56
N THR A 26 20.25 -10.68 -3.83
CA THR A 26 20.82 -9.98 -4.99
C THR A 26 19.80 -9.13 -5.75
N VAL A 27 18.54 -9.10 -5.31
CA VAL A 27 17.46 -8.36 -5.94
C VAL A 27 17.02 -7.24 -5.02
N GLU A 28 17.11 -6.01 -5.50
CA GLU A 28 16.53 -4.86 -4.80
C GLU A 28 15.05 -4.75 -5.15
N LEU A 29 14.18 -4.95 -4.15
CA LEU A 29 12.73 -4.82 -4.32
C LEU A 29 12.33 -3.35 -4.22
N ASN A 30 11.70 -2.83 -5.27
CA ASN A 30 10.97 -1.57 -5.18
C ASN A 30 9.53 -1.86 -4.75
N THR A 31 9.09 -1.23 -3.66
CA THR A 31 7.72 -1.32 -3.13
C THR A 31 6.96 0.00 -3.20
N GLU A 32 7.58 1.04 -3.77
CA GLU A 32 6.96 2.33 -4.01
C GLU A 32 5.78 2.19 -4.98
N GLY A 33 4.66 2.84 -4.65
CA GLY A 33 3.45 2.81 -5.46
C GLY A 33 2.61 1.53 -5.34
N LEU A 34 3.00 0.57 -4.50
CA LEU A 34 2.13 -0.56 -4.15
C LEU A 34 0.94 -0.07 -3.32
N SER A 35 -0.25 -0.56 -3.65
CA SER A 35 -1.50 -0.27 -2.95
C SER A 35 -2.39 -1.51 -3.00
N MET A 36 -3.22 -1.70 -1.98
CA MET A 36 -4.23 -2.77 -1.95
C MET A 36 -5.25 -2.66 -3.10
N LEU A 37 -5.46 -1.45 -3.62
CA LEU A 37 -6.38 -1.18 -4.72
C LEU A 37 -5.77 -1.40 -6.10
N LYS A 38 -4.44 -1.54 -6.19
CA LYS A 38 -3.72 -1.71 -7.46
C LYS A 38 -3.44 -3.18 -7.74
N ARG A 39 -3.34 -3.53 -9.02
CA ARG A 39 -2.93 -4.88 -9.46
C ARG A 39 -1.89 -4.81 -10.57
N VAL A 40 -1.23 -5.93 -10.81
CA VAL A 40 -0.29 -6.07 -11.93
C VAL A 40 -1.02 -6.56 -13.17
N GLU A 41 -0.94 -5.81 -14.26
CA GLU A 41 -1.35 -6.22 -15.61
C GLU A 41 -0.21 -5.98 -16.60
N ASN A 42 0.14 -6.99 -17.39
CA ASN A 42 1.20 -6.89 -18.41
C ASN A 42 2.53 -6.32 -17.88
N GLY A 43 2.86 -6.62 -16.62
CA GLY A 43 4.07 -6.13 -15.96
C GLY A 43 4.01 -4.68 -15.46
N GLN A 44 2.84 -4.04 -15.50
CA GLN A 44 2.61 -2.69 -14.98
C GLN A 44 1.65 -2.73 -13.80
N ILE A 45 1.90 -1.88 -12.81
CA ILE A 45 0.95 -1.63 -11.72
C ILE A 45 -0.12 -0.68 -12.25
N ILE A 46 -1.37 -1.09 -12.18
CA ILE A 46 -2.51 -0.30 -12.61
C ILE A 46 -3.56 -0.21 -11.51
N ILE A 47 -4.40 0.82 -11.58
CA ILE A 47 -5.64 0.92 -10.80
C ILE A 47 -6.76 0.31 -11.64
N PRO A 48 -7.39 -0.80 -11.21
CA PRO A 48 -8.56 -1.35 -11.88
C PRO A 48 -9.70 -0.32 -11.93
N PRO A 49 -10.49 -0.26 -13.01
CA PRO A 49 -11.59 0.70 -13.14
C PRO A 49 -12.58 0.68 -11.97
N GLU A 50 -12.82 -0.48 -11.39
CA GLU A 50 -13.69 -0.68 -10.23
C GLU A 50 -13.19 0.00 -8.94
N TYR A 51 -11.88 0.28 -8.83
CA TYR A 51 -11.27 0.95 -7.67
C TYR A 51 -10.84 2.39 -7.94
N ALA A 52 -11.04 2.89 -9.17
CA ALA A 52 -10.57 4.22 -9.57
C ALA A 52 -11.19 5.38 -8.79
N GLN A 53 -12.37 5.20 -8.20
CA GLN A 53 -12.96 6.19 -7.30
C GLN A 53 -12.40 6.05 -5.88
N MET A 54 -12.31 4.82 -5.37
CA MET A 54 -11.80 4.55 -4.02
C MET A 54 -10.36 5.01 -3.83
N GLU A 55 -9.50 4.84 -4.85
CA GLU A 55 -8.11 5.33 -4.80
C GLU A 55 -8.06 6.86 -4.71
N LYS A 56 -8.95 7.58 -5.40
CA LYS A 56 -9.00 9.05 -5.29
C LYS A 56 -9.43 9.49 -3.91
N ASP A 57 -10.45 8.82 -3.36
CA ASP A 57 -10.93 9.11 -2.02
C ASP A 57 -9.81 8.83 -0.98
N GLU A 58 -9.03 7.74 -1.13
CA GLU A 58 -7.86 7.44 -0.28
C GLU A 58 -6.74 8.49 -0.42
N GLU A 59 -6.39 8.91 -1.65
CA GLU A 59 -5.39 9.95 -1.88
C GLU A 59 -5.80 11.31 -1.29
N GLU A 60 -7.10 11.63 -1.29
CA GLU A 60 -7.66 12.85 -0.68
C GLU A 60 -7.61 12.78 0.85
N ASP A 61 -8.00 11.65 1.46
CA ASP A 61 -7.94 11.43 2.91
C ASP A 61 -6.49 11.48 3.46
N GLU A 62 -5.51 10.95 2.73
CA GLU A 62 -4.09 11.03 3.08
C GLU A 62 -3.55 12.48 3.05
N GLN A 63 -4.10 13.34 2.17
CA GLN A 63 -3.71 14.74 2.08
C GLN A 63 -4.34 15.60 3.19
N GLU A 64 -5.59 15.31 3.57
CA GLU A 64 -6.29 16.05 4.63
C GLU A 64 -5.79 15.70 6.06
N GLY A 65 -5.15 14.54 6.24
CA GLY A 65 -4.55 14.12 7.51
C GLY A 65 -3.25 14.88 7.90
N GLY A 66 -2.69 15.71 7.02
CA GLY A 66 -1.40 16.39 7.21
C GLY A 66 -1.42 17.67 8.07
N GLU A 67 -2.58 18.24 8.36
CA GLU A 67 -2.72 19.48 9.14
C GLU A 67 -3.54 19.31 10.43
N LYS A 68 -3.14 18.42 11.35
CA LYS A 68 -3.61 18.49 12.75
C LYS A 68 -2.52 18.17 13.76
N GLY A 69 -1.96 19.20 14.39
CA GLY A 69 -1.23 19.03 15.65
C GLY A 69 -0.17 20.08 16.01
N GLN A 70 -0.48 21.39 15.97
CA GLN A 70 0.19 22.38 16.84
C GLN A 70 -0.88 23.24 17.51
N GLU A 71 -1.29 22.84 18.71
CA GLU A 71 -1.67 23.71 19.83
C GLU A 71 -1.24 23.04 21.14
#